data_AF-A0A2E7S6A1-F1
#
_entry.id   AF-A0A2E7S6A1-F1
#
_cell.length_a   1.000
_cell.length_b   1.000
_cell.length_c   1.000
_cell.angle_alpha   90.00
_cell.angle_beta   90.00
_cell.angle_gamma   90.00
#
_symmetry.space_group_name_H-M   'P 1'
#
loop_
_entity.id
_entity.type
_entity.pdbx_description
1 polymer ?
#
loop_
_entity_poly.entity_id
_entity_poly.type
_entity_poly.pdbx_seq_one_letter_code
_entity_poly.pdbx_strand_id
1 'polypeptide(L)'
;MGVAVKFRRGTASEHSSFAGSEGEITVQKSDSSGQPWDLRVHDGLGGSGHLVPSADSTATLNNKVLNNVKFTGTISDNSGNTIATISDGKLVFSSNRLTLDTPSIVDQGSTVPLEQMVARVARKNQMILGD
;
A
#
# COMPACT_ATOMS: atom_id res chain seq x y z
N MET A 1 -23.81 35.39 10.25
CA MET A 1 -24.02 35.50 8.79
C MET A 1 -23.26 34.39 8.11
N GLY A 2 -23.92 33.60 7.25
CA GLY A 2 -23.24 32.69 6.34
C GLY A 2 -23.02 33.40 5.01
N VAL A 3 -21.81 33.30 4.45
CA VAL A 3 -21.50 33.76 3.09
C VAL A 3 -21.42 32.53 2.20
N ALA A 4 -22.19 32.52 1.11
CA ALA A 4 -22.08 31.48 0.10
C ALA A 4 -21.10 31.93 -0.99
N VAL A 5 -20.02 31.17 -1.17
CA VAL A 5 -19.02 31.41 -2.22
C VAL A 5 -19.18 30.35 -3.30
N LYS A 6 -19.19 30.78 -4.56
CA LYS A 6 -19.11 29.88 -5.71
C LYS A 6 -17.69 29.92 -6.26
N PHE A 7 -17.02 28.78 -6.25
CA PHE A 7 -15.73 28.62 -6.92
C PHE A 7 -15.91 28.64 -8.44
N ARG A 8 -14.88 29.13 -9.13
CA ARG A 8 -14.77 28.96 -10.59
C ARG A 8 -14.74 27.47 -10.91
N ARG A 9 -15.40 27.09 -12.01
CA ARG A 9 -15.57 25.69 -12.39
C ARG A 9 -15.42 25.48 -13.88
N GLY A 10 -15.02 24.28 -14.28
CA GLY A 10 -14.86 23.88 -15.67
C GLY A 10 -14.78 22.36 -15.82
N THR A 11 -14.78 21.89 -17.05
CA THR A 11 -14.48 20.52 -17.46
C THR A 11 -13.00 20.20 -17.28
N ALA A 12 -12.65 18.91 -17.31
CA ALA A 12 -11.25 18.49 -17.31
C ALA A 12 -10.42 19.10 -18.46
N SER A 13 -11.02 19.23 -19.64
CA SER A 13 -10.38 19.85 -20.81
C SER A 13 -10.10 21.33 -20.58
N GLU A 14 -11.07 22.08 -20.06
CA GLU A 14 -10.88 23.50 -19.74
C GLU A 14 -9.78 23.67 -18.68
N HIS A 15 -9.79 22.85 -17.62
CA HIS A 15 -8.75 22.87 -16.60
C HIS A 15 -7.36 22.46 -17.08
N SER A 16 -7.26 21.62 -18.12
CA SER A 16 -5.95 21.25 -18.69
C SER A 16 -5.16 22.45 -19.22
N SER A 17 -5.87 23.51 -19.60
CA SER A 17 -5.32 24.75 -20.17
C SER A 17 -5.46 25.98 -19.26
N PHE A 18 -6.22 25.87 -18.17
CA PHE A 18 -6.43 26.95 -17.21
C PHE A 18 -5.33 26.97 -16.15
N ALA A 19 -4.68 28.12 -15.98
CA ALA A 19 -3.75 28.39 -14.89
C ALA A 19 -4.42 29.32 -13.86
N GLY A 20 -4.72 28.79 -12.67
CA GLY A 20 -5.22 29.60 -11.57
C GLY A 20 -4.12 30.37 -10.84
N SER A 21 -4.51 31.40 -10.09
CA SER A 21 -3.59 32.12 -9.20
C SER A 21 -3.14 31.23 -8.03
N GLU A 22 -2.01 31.58 -7.39
CA GLU A 22 -1.55 30.91 -6.18
C GLU A 22 -2.64 30.93 -5.09
N GLY A 23 -2.96 29.75 -4.54
CA GLY A 23 -4.00 29.57 -3.52
C GLY A 23 -5.42 29.59 -4.06
N GLU A 24 -5.63 29.73 -5.38
CA GLU A 24 -6.95 29.64 -5.98
C GLU A 24 -7.50 28.22 -5.87
N ILE A 25 -8.75 28.11 -5.40
CA ILE A 25 -9.51 26.86 -5.42
C ILE A 25 -10.54 26.92 -6.55
N THR A 26 -10.51 25.90 -7.40
CA THR A 26 -11.48 25.72 -8.48
C THR A 26 -12.12 24.35 -8.41
N VAL A 27 -13.21 24.18 -9.15
CA VAL A 27 -13.96 22.93 -9.18
C VAL A 27 -13.86 22.34 -10.58
N GLN A 28 -13.36 21.12 -10.69
CA GLN A 28 -13.31 20.36 -11.94
C GLN A 28 -14.51 19.43 -12.04
N LYS A 29 -15.20 19.46 -13.17
CA LYS A 29 -16.13 18.41 -13.57
C LYS A 29 -15.32 17.24 -14.13
N SER A 30 -15.43 16.07 -13.52
CA SER A 30 -14.81 14.86 -14.07
C SER A 30 -15.42 14.53 -15.44
N ASP A 31 -14.58 14.13 -16.40
CA ASP A 31 -14.96 13.87 -17.80
C ASP A 31 -15.55 12.46 -18.02
N SER A 32 -15.34 11.57 -17.06
CA SER A 32 -15.64 10.15 -17.22
C SER A 32 -16.83 9.75 -16.34
N SER A 33 -18.00 9.63 -16.99
CA SER A 33 -19.12 8.79 -16.54
C SER A 33 -19.92 9.20 -15.29
N GLY A 34 -20.18 10.50 -15.11
CA GLY A 34 -21.48 10.94 -14.58
C GLY A 34 -21.58 11.40 -13.12
N GLN A 35 -20.51 11.36 -12.32
CA GLN A 35 -20.30 12.09 -11.04
C GLN A 35 -18.77 12.09 -10.75
N PRO A 36 -18.16 12.88 -9.85
CA PRO A 36 -18.57 14.05 -9.08
C PRO A 36 -17.76 15.32 -9.51
N TRP A 37 -17.92 16.41 -8.75
CA TRP A 37 -17.12 17.62 -8.88
C TRP A 37 -15.90 17.54 -7.94
N ASP A 38 -14.70 17.66 -8.47
CA ASP A 38 -13.46 17.59 -7.69
C ASP A 38 -12.88 18.98 -7.42
N LEU A 39 -12.24 19.15 -6.26
CA LEU A 39 -11.52 20.38 -5.95
C LEU A 39 -10.11 20.35 -6.55
N ARG A 40 -9.67 21.50 -7.04
CA ARG A 40 -8.30 21.74 -7.47
C ARG A 40 -7.71 22.96 -6.80
N VAL A 41 -6.45 22.85 -6.38
CA VAL A 41 -5.68 23.94 -5.79
C VAL A 41 -4.58 24.37 -6.76
N HIS A 42 -4.48 25.66 -7.02
CA HIS A 42 -3.52 26.25 -7.96
C HIS A 42 -2.32 26.86 -7.23
N ASP A 43 -1.15 26.78 -7.85
CA ASP A 43 0.13 27.28 -7.31
C ASP A 43 0.65 28.53 -8.03
N GLY A 44 -0.06 29.02 -9.05
CA GLY A 44 0.34 30.19 -9.83
C GLY A 44 1.53 29.95 -10.77
N LEU A 45 2.02 28.72 -10.90
CA LEU A 45 3.19 28.37 -11.73
C LEU A 45 2.82 27.86 -13.13
N GLY A 46 1.52 27.87 -13.46
CA GLY A 46 0.97 27.38 -14.72
C GLY A 46 0.58 25.90 -14.67
N GLY A 47 -0.26 25.48 -15.62
CA GLY A 47 -0.80 24.13 -15.68
C GLY A 47 -2.11 23.95 -14.90
N SER A 48 -2.60 22.72 -14.85
CA SER A 48 -3.98 22.41 -14.45
C SER A 48 -4.29 22.46 -12.95
N GLY A 49 -3.34 22.94 -12.13
CA GLY A 49 -3.38 22.83 -10.67
C GLY A 49 -3.29 21.38 -10.16
N HIS A 50 -3.46 21.22 -8.84
CA HIS A 50 -3.35 19.96 -8.11
C HIS A 50 -4.73 19.46 -7.69
N LEU A 51 -5.04 18.21 -8.02
CA LEU A 51 -6.28 17.55 -7.61
C LEU A 51 -6.28 17.27 -6.10
N VAL A 52 -7.39 17.57 -5.43
CA VAL A 52 -7.66 17.11 -4.06
C VAL A 52 -8.37 15.76 -4.15
N PRO A 53 -7.77 14.65 -3.69
CA PRO A 53 -8.39 13.34 -3.74
C PRO A 53 -9.68 13.28 -2.91
N SER A 54 -10.71 12.61 -3.43
CA SER A 54 -11.90 12.23 -2.67
C SER A 54 -11.67 10.94 -1.87
N ALA A 55 -12.61 10.58 -1.00
CA ALA A 55 -12.55 9.33 -0.22
C ALA A 55 -12.50 8.07 -1.10
N ASP A 56 -13.06 8.15 -2.31
CA ASP A 56 -13.10 7.04 -3.28
C ASP A 56 -12.01 7.16 -4.36
N SER A 57 -11.08 8.11 -4.21
CA SER A 57 -10.02 8.32 -5.20
C SER A 57 -9.05 7.14 -5.23
N THR A 58 -8.84 6.60 -6.42
CA THR A 58 -7.81 5.60 -6.68
C THR A 58 -6.60 6.25 -7.33
N ALA A 59 -5.40 5.86 -6.90
CA ALA A 59 -4.15 6.37 -7.45
C ALA A 59 -3.31 5.22 -8.00
N THR A 60 -2.71 5.43 -9.18
CA THR A 60 -1.74 4.50 -9.77
C THR A 60 -0.32 4.97 -9.46
N LEU A 61 0.48 4.10 -8.87
CA LEU A 61 1.87 4.38 -8.49
C LEU A 61 2.83 3.80 -9.53
N ASN A 62 3.17 4.57 -10.56
CA ASN A 62 4.11 4.16 -11.60
C ASN A 62 5.51 4.74 -11.35
N ASN A 63 6.52 3.87 -11.21
CA ASN A 63 7.92 4.23 -10.98
C ASN A 63 8.11 5.22 -9.80
N LYS A 64 7.39 4.97 -8.69
CA LYS A 64 7.48 5.79 -7.48
C LYS A 64 8.18 5.03 -6.37
N VAL A 65 9.05 5.74 -5.64
CA VAL A 65 9.61 5.27 -4.38
C VAL A 65 8.68 5.74 -3.27
N LEU A 66 8.23 4.83 -2.42
CA LEU A 66 7.44 5.16 -1.25
C LEU A 66 8.33 5.19 -0.01
N ASN A 67 8.41 6.35 0.64
CA ASN A 67 9.17 6.53 1.87
C ASN A 67 8.25 6.40 3.09
N ASN A 68 8.73 5.73 4.14
CA ASN A 68 8.04 5.63 5.44
C ASN A 68 6.60 5.06 5.36
N VAL A 69 6.34 4.11 4.46
CA VAL A 69 5.02 3.49 4.33
C VAL A 69 4.71 2.59 5.51
N LYS A 70 3.51 2.73 6.06
CA LYS A 70 2.91 1.75 6.98
C LYS A 70 1.82 0.99 6.25
N PHE A 71 2.07 -0.28 5.96
CA PHE A 71 1.04 -1.18 5.47
C PHE A 71 0.26 -1.78 6.64
N THR A 72 -1.07 -1.87 6.52
CA THR A 72 -1.97 -2.51 7.50
C THR A 72 -3.12 -3.20 6.76
N GLY A 73 -3.64 -4.30 7.32
CA GLY A 73 -4.83 -4.98 6.76
C GLY A 73 -4.48 -6.22 5.93
N THR A 74 -5.34 -6.57 4.99
CA THR A 74 -5.24 -7.78 4.16
C THR A 74 -4.63 -7.47 2.79
N ILE A 75 -3.71 -8.33 2.34
CA ILE A 75 -3.32 -8.43 0.94
C ILE A 75 -4.19 -9.52 0.32
N SER A 76 -4.92 -9.17 -0.74
CA SER A 76 -5.82 -10.10 -1.44
C SER A 76 -5.46 -10.17 -2.93
N ASP A 77 -5.80 -11.29 -3.57
CA ASP A 77 -5.71 -11.41 -5.03
C ASP A 77 -6.85 -10.65 -5.73
N ASN A 78 -6.81 -10.63 -7.06
CA ASN A 78 -7.83 -9.96 -7.89
C ASN A 78 -9.22 -10.65 -7.83
N SER A 79 -9.30 -11.83 -7.22
CA SER A 79 -10.54 -12.56 -6.95
C SER A 79 -11.06 -12.32 -5.52
N GLY A 80 -10.35 -11.52 -4.72
CA GLY A 80 -10.71 -11.19 -3.35
C GLY A 80 -10.24 -12.20 -2.30
N ASN A 81 -9.50 -13.24 -2.68
CA ASN A 81 -8.98 -14.22 -1.71
C ASN A 81 -7.83 -13.60 -0.91
N THR A 82 -7.85 -13.78 0.42
CA THR A 82 -6.77 -13.29 1.28
C THR A 82 -5.48 -14.09 1.09
N ILE A 83 -4.44 -13.43 0.63
CA ILE A 83 -3.07 -13.97 0.49
C ILE A 83 -2.32 -13.86 1.82
N ALA A 84 -2.42 -12.69 2.46
CA ALA A 84 -1.75 -12.43 3.72
C ALA A 84 -2.45 -11.33 4.53
N THR A 85 -2.20 -11.28 5.83
CA THR A 85 -2.57 -10.19 6.72
C THR A 85 -1.32 -9.53 7.28
N ILE A 86 -1.37 -8.21 7.43
CA ILE A 86 -0.35 -7.44 8.13
C ILE A 86 -0.92 -7.11 9.51
N SER A 87 -0.49 -7.89 10.51
CA SER A 87 -0.87 -7.74 11.91
C SER A 87 0.38 -7.56 12.74
N ASP A 88 0.37 -6.60 13.67
CA ASP A 88 1.44 -6.40 14.65
C ASP A 88 2.85 -6.25 14.05
N GLY A 89 2.94 -5.60 12.89
CA GLY A 89 4.21 -5.40 12.17
C GLY A 89 4.76 -6.66 11.49
N LYS A 90 3.98 -7.74 11.46
CA LYS A 90 4.30 -9.00 10.79
C LYS A 90 3.40 -9.22 9.58
N LEU A 91 4.00 -9.68 8.48
CA LEU A 91 3.28 -10.26 7.36
C LEU A 91 2.98 -11.74 7.68
N VAL A 92 1.70 -12.09 7.77
CA VAL A 92 1.21 -13.43 8.08
C VAL A 92 0.48 -13.97 6.85
N PHE A 93 1.03 -14.99 6.20
CA PHE A 93 0.37 -15.64 5.06
C PHE A 93 -0.83 -16.45 5.53
N SER A 94 -1.89 -16.50 4.70
CA SER A 94 -3.05 -17.35 4.99
C SER A 94 -2.64 -18.83 5.02
N SER A 95 -3.43 -19.66 5.70
CA SER A 95 -3.17 -21.09 5.87
C SER A 95 -3.21 -21.81 4.53
N ASN A 96 -2.07 -21.84 3.82
CA ASN A 96 -1.86 -22.44 2.50
C ASN A 96 -0.36 -22.44 2.14
N ARG A 97 -0.05 -22.81 0.90
CA ARG A 97 1.31 -22.85 0.32
C ARG A 97 1.80 -21.45 -0.05
N LEU A 98 2.90 -21.02 0.57
CA LEU A 98 3.72 -19.89 0.12
C LEU A 98 4.60 -20.37 -1.05
N THR A 99 4.33 -19.89 -2.26
CA THR A 99 5.23 -20.11 -3.42
C THR A 99 6.12 -18.88 -3.58
N LEU A 100 7.42 -19.09 -3.50
CA LEU A 100 8.44 -18.08 -3.81
C LEU A 100 9.10 -18.54 -5.11
N ASP A 101 9.15 -17.69 -6.13
CA ASP A 101 9.67 -18.10 -7.45
C ASP A 101 11.19 -18.28 -7.45
N THR A 102 11.91 -17.66 -6.49
CA THR A 102 13.37 -17.81 -6.29
C THR A 102 13.78 -17.50 -4.83
N PRO A 103 13.36 -18.32 -3.84
CA PRO A 103 13.69 -18.04 -2.46
C PRO A 103 15.19 -18.23 -2.21
N SER A 104 15.89 -17.16 -1.86
CA SER A 104 16.99 -17.27 -0.88
C SER A 104 16.36 -17.16 0.50
N ILE A 105 15.66 -18.21 0.93
CA ILE A 105 15.28 -18.32 2.34
C ILE A 105 16.59 -18.56 3.07
N VAL A 106 17.18 -17.50 3.63
CA VAL A 106 18.08 -17.67 4.77
C VAL A 106 17.17 -18.15 5.88
N ASP A 107 17.13 -19.46 6.06
CA ASP A 107 16.49 -20.08 7.21
C ASP A 107 17.14 -19.46 8.44
N GLN A 108 16.44 -18.53 9.10
CA GLN A 108 16.80 -18.09 10.44
C GLN A 108 16.42 -19.16 11.48
N GLY A 109 16.25 -20.41 11.05
CA GLY A 109 16.36 -21.59 11.88
C GLY A 109 17.57 -21.41 12.78
N SER A 110 17.28 -21.22 14.06
CA SER A 110 18.27 -21.12 15.13
C SER A 110 19.41 -22.06 14.82
N THR A 111 20.60 -21.51 14.55
CA THR A 111 21.82 -22.30 14.37
C THR A 111 22.05 -23.05 15.67
N VAL A 112 21.58 -24.29 15.74
CA VAL A 112 21.84 -25.16 16.87
C VAL A 112 23.28 -25.62 16.70
N PRO A 113 24.21 -25.32 17.62
CA PRO A 113 25.57 -25.81 17.53
C PRO A 113 25.57 -27.34 17.43
N LEU A 114 26.47 -27.93 16.63
CA LEU A 114 26.54 -29.38 16.41
C LEU A 114 26.61 -30.14 17.74
N GLU A 115 27.23 -29.54 18.76
CA GLU A 115 27.40 -30.08 20.10
C GLU A 115 26.04 -30.36 20.78
N GLN A 116 25.06 -29.47 20.61
CA GLN A 116 23.72 -29.67 21.17
C GLN A 116 22.93 -30.73 20.39
N MET A 117 23.17 -30.87 19.09
CA MET A 117 22.58 -31.93 18.27
C MET A 117 23.14 -33.30 18.66
N VAL A 118 24.47 -33.41 18.80
CA VAL A 118 25.17 -34.64 19.23
C VAL A 118 24.75 -35.04 20.64
N ALA A 119 24.63 -34.10 21.58
CA ALA A 119 24.18 -34.39 22.94
C ALA A 119 22.74 -34.93 23.02
N ARG A 120 21.87 -34.56 22.08
CA ARG A 120 20.50 -35.08 21.99
C ARG A 120 20.47 -36.50 21.42
N VAL A 121 21.32 -36.80 20.44
CA VAL A 121 21.48 -38.15 19.87
C VAL A 121 22.10 -39.10 20.91
N ALA A 122 23.15 -38.67 21.61
CA ALA A 122 23.83 -39.48 22.62
C ALA A 122 22.89 -39.87 23.78
N ARG A 123 22.07 -38.93 24.28
CA ARG A 123 21.06 -39.22 25.31
C ARG A 123 19.99 -40.20 24.84
N LYS A 124 19.57 -40.10 23.57
CA LYS A 124 18.59 -41.03 22.98
C LYS A 124 19.15 -42.45 22.89
N ASN A 125 20.42 -42.59 22.51
CA ASN A 125 21.06 -43.90 22.41
C ASN A 125 21.34 -44.53 23.79
N GLN A 126 21.66 -43.72 24.81
CA GLN A 126 21.81 -44.23 26.18
C GLN A 126 20.49 -44.67 26.83
N MET A 127 19.35 -44.12 26.40
CA MET A 127 18.02 -44.62 26.81
C MET A 127 17.67 -45.98 26.20
N ILE A 128 18.27 -46.36 25.07
CA ILE A 128 17.98 -47.63 24.37
C ILE A 128 18.86 -48.77 24.88
N LEU A 129 20.01 -48.44 25.49
CA LEU A 129 21.01 -49.40 25.97
C LEU A 129 21.01 -49.53 27.51
N GLY A 130 20.00 -48.98 28.19
CA GLY A 130 19.83 -49.08 29.63
C GLY A 130 18.85 -50.18 30.02
N ASP A 131 19.28 -51.42 29.85
CA ASP A 131 19.06 -52.59 30.72
C ASP A 131 20.38 -53.39 30.74
#